data_AF-B0FN87-F1
#
_entry.id   AF-B0FN87-F1
#
_cell.length_a   1.000
_cell.length_b   1.000
_cell.length_c   1.000
_cell.angle_alpha   90.00
_cell.angle_beta   90.00
_cell.angle_gamma   90.00
#
_symmetry.space_group_name_H-M   'P 1'
#
loop_
_entity.id
_entity.type
_entity.pdbx_description
1 polymer ?
#
loop_
_entity_poly.entity_id
_entity_poly.type
_entity_poly.pdbx_seq_one_letter_code
_entity_poly.pdbx_strand_id
1 'polypeptide(L)'
;PLDHLPLNRLTTMRKRFRNGLGPVKEGEAQYAVVHCTGYIKAWPPAGMTIPEEDADVGQGSKYCLVAIGRLQVTSSPVCMDMSGMSVPTEFLSRYNSDGIITFVDPRCISVIGYQPQDLLGKDI
;
A
#
# COMPACT_ATOMS: atom_id res chain seq x y z
N PRO A 1 31.98 -13.70 10.43
CA PRO A 1 30.91 -13.73 11.46
C PRO A 1 29.59 -13.23 10.82
N LEU A 2 28.65 -14.14 10.58
CA LEU A 2 27.32 -13.78 10.08
C LEU A 2 26.48 -13.41 11.30
N ASP A 3 26.18 -12.12 11.45
CA ASP A 3 25.37 -11.64 12.57
C ASP A 3 23.99 -12.30 12.53
N HIS A 4 23.69 -13.08 13.57
CA HIS A 4 22.38 -13.68 13.79
C HIS A 4 21.36 -12.55 14.02
N LEU A 5 20.69 -12.11 12.95
CA LEU A 5 19.56 -11.20 13.08
C LEU A 5 18.49 -11.87 13.96
N PRO A 6 18.11 -11.25 15.09
CA PRO A 6 17.16 -11.87 16.00
C PRO A 6 15.82 -12.04 15.31
N LEU A 7 15.25 -13.24 15.41
CA LEU A 7 13.99 -13.67 14.79
C LEU A 7 12.83 -12.67 15.01
N ASN A 8 12.87 -11.92 16.12
CA ASN A 8 11.92 -10.86 16.47
C ASN A 8 11.97 -9.62 15.56
N ARG A 9 13.14 -9.26 15.01
CA ARG A 9 13.23 -8.18 14.00
C ARG A 9 12.59 -8.62 12.70
N LEU A 10 12.79 -9.87 12.33
CA LEU A 10 12.20 -10.44 11.12
C LEU A 10 10.67 -10.48 11.24
N THR A 11 10.09 -10.97 12.34
CA THR A 11 8.62 -10.97 12.53
C THR A 11 8.01 -9.57 12.57
N THR A 12 8.71 -8.59 13.14
CA THR A 12 8.28 -7.18 13.16
C THR A 12 8.31 -6.56 11.77
N MET A 13 9.37 -6.81 10.99
CA MET A 13 9.46 -6.44 9.57
C MET A 13 8.31 -7.08 8.78
N ARG A 14 8.09 -8.39 8.94
CA ARG A 14 7.00 -9.13 8.28
C ARG A 14 5.62 -8.55 8.57
N LYS A 15 5.34 -8.11 9.81
CA LYS A 15 4.09 -7.42 10.17
C LYS A 15 3.97 -6.03 9.52
N ARG A 16 5.06 -5.30 9.33
CA ARG A 16 5.07 -3.99 8.66
C ARG A 16 4.89 -4.11 7.15
N PHE A 17 5.53 -5.11 6.53
CA PHE A 17 5.42 -5.38 5.09
C PHE A 17 4.01 -5.83 4.70
N ARG A 18 3.33 -6.61 5.54
CA ARG A 18 1.95 -7.09 5.28
C ARG A 18 0.87 -6.00 5.31
N ASN A 19 1.23 -4.79 5.73
CA ASN A 19 0.32 -3.66 5.83
C ASN A 19 0.77 -2.44 4.99
N GLY A 20 1.90 -2.55 4.28
CA GLY A 20 2.43 -1.52 3.41
C GLY A 20 2.03 -1.74 1.95
N LEU A 21 2.10 -0.67 1.15
CA LEU A 21 1.84 -0.72 -0.30
C LEU A 21 2.98 -1.35 -1.13
N GLY A 22 3.88 -2.09 -0.48
CA GLY A 22 5.07 -2.69 -1.09
C GLY A 22 6.38 -2.29 -0.38
N PRO A 23 7.53 -2.71 -0.92
CA PRO A 23 8.84 -2.30 -0.42
C PRO A 23 9.05 -0.79 -0.62
N VAL A 24 9.44 -0.11 0.46
CA VAL A 24 9.73 1.33 0.46
C VAL A 24 11.16 1.53 -0.04
N LYS A 25 11.38 2.41 -1.01
CA LYS A 25 12.73 2.76 -1.47
C LYS A 25 13.44 3.63 -0.42
N GLU A 26 14.76 3.60 -0.41
CA GLU A 26 15.54 4.40 0.52
C GLU A 26 15.22 5.90 0.36
N GLY A 27 14.81 6.55 1.46
CA GLY A 27 14.41 7.96 1.47
C GLY A 27 12.92 8.24 1.19
N GLU A 28 12.12 7.23 0.85
CA GLU A 28 10.68 7.40 0.60
C GLU A 28 9.83 7.17 1.88
N ALA A 29 8.66 7.81 1.93
CA ALA A 29 7.72 7.63 3.03
C ALA A 29 6.96 6.29 2.92
N GLN A 30 6.72 5.65 4.06
CA GLN A 30 5.94 4.42 4.13
C GLN A 30 4.45 4.75 4.32
N TYR A 31 3.61 4.25 3.40
CA TYR A 31 2.16 4.42 3.46
C TYR A 31 1.44 3.08 3.69
N ALA A 32 0.24 3.17 4.26
CA ALA A 32 -0.63 2.04 4.55
C ALA A 32 -2.09 2.38 4.24
N VAL A 33 -2.88 1.38 3.86
CA VAL A 33 -4.31 1.55 3.55
C VAL A 33 -5.14 1.47 4.83
N VAL A 34 -5.85 2.54 5.15
CA VAL A 34 -6.76 2.61 6.30
C VAL A 34 -8.18 2.82 5.81
N HIS A 35 -9.08 1.91 6.17
CA HIS A 35 -10.51 2.07 5.99
C HIS A 35 -11.09 2.87 7.16
N CYS A 36 -11.60 4.07 6.87
CA CYS A 36 -12.19 4.95 7.85
C CYS A 36 -13.72 4.83 7.83
N THR A 37 -14.32 4.50 8.97
CA THR A 37 -15.78 4.53 9.15
C THR A 37 -16.12 5.46 10.30
N GLY A 38 -17.06 6.37 10.08
CA GLY A 38 -17.38 7.40 11.06
C GLY A 38 -18.66 8.17 10.73
N TYR A 39 -18.89 9.24 11.47
CA TYR A 39 -20.02 10.13 11.31
C TYR A 39 -19.64 11.58 11.65
N ILE A 40 -20.43 12.53 11.13
CA ILE A 40 -20.27 13.96 11.42
C ILE A 40 -21.01 14.30 12.71
N LYS A 41 -20.35 14.98 13.65
CA LYS A 41 -20.89 15.39 14.94
C LYS A 41 -20.76 16.89 15.11
N ALA A 42 -21.80 17.56 15.63
CA ALA A 42 -21.70 18.98 15.94
C ALA A 42 -20.65 19.26 17.02
N TRP A 43 -19.93 20.37 16.88
CA TRP A 43 -18.91 20.85 17.81
C TRP A 43 -18.97 22.39 17.90
N PRO A 44 -18.99 22.99 19.12
CA PRO A 44 -18.98 22.34 20.43
C PRO A 44 -20.28 21.57 20.75
N PRO A 45 -20.26 20.62 21.69
CA PRO A 45 -21.47 19.96 22.17
C PRO A 45 -22.42 21.00 22.79
N ALA A 46 -23.73 20.79 22.63
CA ALA A 46 -24.72 21.69 23.21
C ALA A 46 -24.50 21.86 24.72
N GLY A 47 -24.38 23.12 25.17
CA GLY A 47 -24.11 23.46 26.57
C GLY A 47 -22.63 23.68 26.93
N MET A 48 -21.69 23.51 25.99
CA MET A 48 -20.27 23.79 26.19
C MET A 48 -19.88 25.08 25.45
N THR A 49 -19.45 26.11 26.17
CA THR A 49 -18.83 27.32 25.59
C THR A 49 -17.30 27.17 25.64
N ILE A 50 -16.64 27.11 24.48
CA ILE A 50 -15.18 27.10 24.41
C ILE A 50 -14.69 28.56 24.47
N PRO A 51 -13.67 28.90 25.27
CA PRO A 51 -13.09 30.24 25.28
C PRO A 51 -12.66 30.68 23.88
N GLU A 52 -12.92 31.93 23.53
CA GLU A 52 -12.76 32.49 22.18
C GLU A 52 -11.29 32.65 21.72
N GLU A 53 -10.29 32.28 22.54
CA GLU A 53 -8.86 32.50 22.24
C GLU A 53 -8.29 31.56 21.15
N ASP A 54 -8.96 30.46 20.81
CA ASP A 54 -8.56 29.55 19.73
C ASP A 54 -9.40 29.72 18.45
N ALA A 55 -10.30 30.71 18.40
CA ALA A 55 -11.29 30.89 17.32
C ALA A 55 -10.73 31.43 15.99
N ASP A 56 -9.42 31.71 15.91
CA ASP A 56 -8.79 32.25 14.70
C ASP A 56 -8.49 31.16 13.65
N VAL A 57 -8.69 29.87 13.97
CA VAL A 57 -8.72 28.79 12.97
C VAL A 57 -10.14 28.60 12.43
N GLY A 58 -10.70 29.68 11.89
CA GLY A 58 -11.88 29.68 11.05
C GLY A 58 -13.21 29.58 11.81
N GLN A 59 -14.03 30.62 11.66
CA GLN A 59 -15.45 30.70 12.02
C GLN A 59 -16.37 29.65 11.33
N GLY A 60 -15.84 28.51 10.87
CA GLY A 60 -16.45 27.67 9.82
C GLY A 60 -16.90 26.27 10.20
N SER A 61 -16.43 25.66 11.29
CA SER A 61 -16.67 24.21 11.49
C SER A 61 -17.45 23.91 12.75
N LYS A 62 -18.78 24.09 12.70
CA LYS A 62 -19.75 23.63 13.70
C LYS A 62 -19.81 22.10 13.83
N TYR A 63 -18.95 21.37 13.12
CA TYR A 63 -19.00 19.93 12.99
C TYR A 63 -17.60 19.34 12.90
N CYS A 64 -17.39 18.17 13.51
CA CYS A 64 -16.19 17.36 13.41
C CYS A 64 -16.52 15.95 12.90
N LEU A 65 -15.58 15.29 12.24
CA LEU A 65 -15.69 13.88 11.88
C LEU A 65 -15.17 13.04 13.05
N VAL A 66 -16.03 12.18 13.58
CA VAL A 66 -15.63 11.14 14.53
C VAL A 66 -15.57 9.83 13.76
N ALA A 67 -14.36 9.27 13.60
CA ALA A 67 -14.14 8.07 12.81
C ALA A 67 -13.20 7.08 13.49
N ILE A 68 -13.35 5.81 13.11
CA ILE A 68 -12.46 4.70 13.44
C ILE A 68 -11.72 4.32 12.16
N GLY A 69 -10.39 4.36 12.21
CA GLY A 69 -9.52 3.85 11.16
C GLY A 69 -9.16 2.39 11.41
N ARG A 70 -9.41 1.52 10.44
CA ARG A 70 -8.99 0.11 10.45
C ARG A 70 -7.98 -0.13 9.34
N LEU A 71 -6.83 -0.69 9.69
CA LEU A 71 -5.80 -1.07 8.73
C LEU A 71 -6.29 -2.22 7.84
N GLN A 72 -6.20 -2.08 6.53
CA GLN A 72 -6.62 -3.12 5.59
C GLN A 72 -5.49 -4.15 5.42
N VAL A 73 -5.62 -5.29 6.12
CA VAL A 73 -4.56 -6.33 6.21
C VAL A 73 -4.54 -7.27 4.98
N THR A 74 -5.56 -7.25 4.12
CA THR A 74 -5.74 -8.22 3.02
C THR A 74 -5.55 -7.64 1.61
N SER A 75 -5.06 -6.39 1.47
CA SER A 75 -4.87 -5.76 0.16
C SER A 75 -3.46 -5.87 -0.40
N SER A 76 -2.48 -6.33 0.39
CA SER A 76 -1.14 -6.55 -0.16
C SER A 76 -1.23 -7.76 -1.09
N PRO A 77 -0.93 -7.60 -2.41
CA PRO A 77 -0.85 -8.75 -3.31
C PRO A 77 0.06 -9.79 -2.67
N VAL A 78 -0.25 -11.08 -2.85
CA VAL A 78 0.54 -12.19 -2.30
C VAL A 78 1.98 -11.99 -2.75
N CYS A 79 2.77 -11.37 -1.89
CA CYS A 79 4.16 -11.09 -2.14
C CYS A 79 4.87 -12.43 -1.96
N MET A 80 4.93 -13.20 -3.05
CA MET A 80 5.76 -14.39 -3.12
C MET A 80 7.26 -14.05 -2.92
N ASP A 81 7.61 -12.76 -2.81
CA ASP A 81 8.96 -12.27 -2.49
C ASP A 81 9.48 -12.67 -1.10
N MET A 82 8.63 -13.29 -0.26
CA MET A 82 8.96 -13.61 1.12
C MET A 82 9.90 -14.83 1.27
N SER A 83 10.41 -15.36 0.15
CA SER A 83 11.71 -16.05 0.10
C SER A 83 12.80 -15.03 -0.22
N GLY A 84 13.30 -14.35 0.81
CA GLY A 84 14.17 -13.17 0.70
C GLY A 84 15.56 -13.36 0.08
N MET A 85 15.65 -13.91 -1.14
CA MET A 85 16.89 -13.95 -1.92
C MET A 85 16.70 -14.27 -3.42
N SER A 86 15.48 -14.45 -3.93
CA SER A 86 15.27 -14.86 -5.32
C SER A 86 14.97 -13.66 -6.22
N VAL A 87 15.85 -13.42 -7.20
CA VAL A 87 15.54 -12.61 -8.40
C VAL A 87 14.19 -13.08 -8.96
N PRO A 88 13.31 -12.21 -9.47
CA PRO A 88 12.09 -12.65 -10.13
C PRO A 88 12.43 -13.66 -11.23
N THR A 89 12.06 -14.93 -11.07
CA THR A 89 12.30 -15.98 -12.07
C THR A 89 11.11 -16.20 -13.00
N GLU A 90 9.99 -15.54 -12.72
CA GLU A 90 8.76 -15.65 -13.47
C GLU A 90 8.06 -14.29 -13.58
N PHE A 91 7.25 -14.13 -14.62
CA PHE A 91 6.36 -13.00 -14.83
C PHE A 91 5.00 -13.52 -15.30
N LEU A 92 3.96 -12.69 -15.16
CA LEU A 92 2.61 -13.02 -15.60
C LEU A 92 2.33 -12.36 -16.95
N SER A 93 1.77 -13.13 -17.88
CA SER A 93 1.20 -12.63 -19.13
C SER A 93 -0.24 -13.12 -19.30
N ARG A 94 -1.07 -12.37 -20.04
CA ARG A 94 -2.41 -12.80 -20.47
C ARG A 94 -2.52 -12.71 -21.98
N TYR A 95 -3.29 -13.61 -22.56
CA TYR A 95 -3.47 -13.78 -24.00
C TYR A 95 -4.94 -13.73 -24.36
N ASN A 96 -5.28 -13.24 -25.56
CA ASN A 96 -6.62 -13.43 -26.11
C ASN A 96 -6.74 -14.84 -26.73
N SER A 97 -7.91 -15.16 -27.31
CA SER A 97 -8.16 -16.43 -27.99
C SER A 97 -7.22 -16.72 -29.17
N ASP A 98 -6.60 -15.66 -29.72
CA ASP A 98 -5.81 -15.71 -30.94
C ASP A 98 -4.30 -15.81 -30.65
N GLY A 99 -3.89 -15.99 -29.38
CA GLY A 99 -2.48 -16.05 -28.98
C GLY A 99 -1.81 -14.70 -28.76
N ILE A 100 -2.53 -13.59 -28.97
CA ILE A 100 -1.99 -12.24 -28.84
C ILE A 100 -1.88 -11.84 -27.37
N ILE A 101 -0.71 -11.35 -26.97
CA ILE A 101 -0.43 -10.82 -25.64
C ILE A 101 -1.26 -9.56 -25.37
N THR A 102 -2.13 -9.62 -24.38
CA THR A 102 -3.02 -8.51 -23.95
C THR A 102 -2.61 -7.87 -22.63
N PHE A 103 -1.71 -8.51 -21.88
CA PHE A 103 -1.16 -7.99 -20.63
C PHE A 103 0.18 -8.65 -20.34
N VAL A 104 1.15 -7.89 -19.82
CA VAL A 104 2.42 -8.40 -19.28
C VAL A 104 2.78 -7.66 -18.00
N ASP A 105 3.14 -8.41 -16.97
CA ASP A 105 3.69 -7.88 -15.71
C ASP A 105 5.09 -7.25 -15.93
N PRO A 106 5.38 -6.06 -15.38
CA PRO A 106 6.70 -5.42 -15.45
C PRO A 106 7.90 -6.30 -15.04
N ARG A 107 7.68 -7.36 -14.27
CA ARG A 107 8.72 -8.36 -13.94
C ARG A 107 9.38 -8.98 -15.17
N CYS A 108 8.72 -8.97 -16.34
CA CYS A 108 9.29 -9.44 -17.61
C CYS A 108 10.66 -8.78 -17.93
N ILE A 109 10.88 -7.52 -17.54
CA ILE A 109 12.14 -6.82 -17.74
C ILE A 109 13.28 -7.55 -17.03
N SER A 110 13.06 -7.96 -15.78
CA SER A 110 14.06 -8.67 -14.98
C SER A 110 14.24 -10.13 -15.42
N VAL A 111 13.20 -10.75 -16.00
CA VAL A 111 13.22 -12.18 -16.35
C VAL A 111 13.76 -12.41 -17.77
N ILE A 112 13.30 -11.62 -18.73
CA ILE A 112 13.57 -11.83 -20.17
C ILE A 112 14.12 -10.58 -20.89
N GLY A 113 14.27 -9.44 -20.20
CA GLY A 113 14.92 -8.24 -20.74
C GLY A 113 14.09 -7.36 -21.66
N TYR A 114 12.85 -7.77 -22.00
CA TYR A 114 11.94 -6.97 -22.82
C TYR A 114 11.11 -6.00 -21.99
N GLN A 115 10.80 -4.83 -22.56
CA GLN A 115 9.82 -3.94 -21.95
C GLN A 115 8.40 -4.45 -22.21
N PRO A 116 7.43 -4.20 -21.30
CA PRO A 116 6.04 -4.63 -21.51
C PRO A 116 5.46 -4.18 -22.85
N GLN A 117 5.74 -2.94 -23.28
CA GLN A 117 5.27 -2.41 -24.57
C GLN A 117 5.82 -3.14 -25.80
N ASP A 118 6.97 -3.81 -25.68
CA ASP A 118 7.57 -4.56 -26.80
C ASP A 118 6.84 -5.89 -27.03
N LEU A 119 6.22 -6.42 -25.97
CA LEU A 119 5.51 -7.69 -25.94
C LEU A 119 4.01 -7.53 -26.20
N LEU A 120 3.41 -6.42 -25.79
CA LEU A 120 1.98 -6.17 -25.97
C LEU A 120 1.60 -6.17 -27.47
N GLY A 121 0.53 -6.90 -27.80
CA GLY A 121 0.06 -7.03 -29.19
C GLY A 121 0.89 -7.98 -30.06
N LYS A 122 1.89 -8.66 -29.50
CA LYS A 122 2.64 -9.71 -30.21
C LYS A 122 1.98 -11.07 -30.01
N ASP A 123 2.14 -11.93 -31.01
CA ASP A 123 1.87 -13.36 -30.91
C ASP A 123 3.06 -14.08 -30.25
N ILE A 124 2.85 -15.31 -29.77
CA ILE A 124 3.87 -16.18 -29.17
C ILE A 124 4.78 -16.82 -30.22
#